data_AF-A0A539DZX3-F1
#
_entry.id   AF-A0A539DZX3-F1
#
_cell.length_a   1.000
_cell.length_b   1.000
_cell.length_c   1.000
_cell.angle_alpha   90.00
_cell.angle_beta   90.00
_cell.angle_gamma   90.00
#
_symmetry.space_group_name_H-M   'P 1'
#
loop_
_entity.id
_entity.type
_entity.pdbx_description
1 polymer ?
#
loop_
_entity_poly.entity_id
_entity_poly.type
_entity_poly.pdbx_seq_one_letter_code
_entity_poly.pdbx_strand_id
1 'polypeptide(L)'
;DHVLILAGDHIYKMNYADMVAFHQAHDAAVTVGVIEMAREQAKGFGVVEVDAAGRIVGFEEKPANPKVIPGQPDRCFVSMGIYLFNRQLLEDALIGDAERPESRHDFGRDVIPAAARNVKVVAYNFKDENKKESKYWRDMGTLDAYYEANMDLVQVTPLFNLYDREWPIRTYHEQWPPAKTVFADEATGRVGRAPDSLVSNGCIISGGTVERCVLSPDVRVNSFAEVTDSILMEHVEVGRYAKIQRAIIDKDVVIPRYAKIGYHLEEDRRRFTVTESGVVVVGKGTVVEEPRPAVSLVGT
;
A
#
# COMPACT_ATOMS: atom_id res chain seq x y z
N ASP A 1 -29.42 3.40 -15.19
CA ASP A 1 -28.53 4.21 -14.33
C ASP A 1 -27.86 3.33 -13.30
N HIS A 2 -26.53 3.39 -13.22
CA HIS A 2 -25.74 2.62 -12.26
C HIS A 2 -24.96 3.55 -11.34
N VAL A 3 -24.70 3.08 -10.12
CA VAL A 3 -23.82 3.74 -9.14
C VAL A 3 -22.65 2.81 -8.85
N LEU A 4 -21.43 3.30 -9.04
CA LEU A 4 -20.19 2.60 -8.73
C LEU A 4 -19.64 3.10 -7.39
N ILE A 5 -19.53 2.20 -6.43
CA ILE A 5 -18.95 2.43 -5.10
C ILE A 5 -17.54 1.86 -5.08
N LEU A 6 -16.58 2.67 -4.65
CA LEU A 6 -15.16 2.33 -4.63
C LEU A 6 -14.55 2.61 -3.26
N ALA A 7 -13.82 1.64 -2.72
CA ALA A 7 -12.86 1.86 -1.64
C ALA A 7 -11.66 2.67 -2.17
N GLY A 8 -11.34 3.77 -1.48
CA GLY A 8 -10.32 4.75 -1.91
C GLY A 8 -8.92 4.52 -1.33
N ASP A 9 -8.74 3.44 -0.56
CA ASP A 9 -7.54 3.10 0.23
C ASP A 9 -6.78 1.87 -0.31
N HIS A 10 -7.20 1.33 -1.46
CA HIS A 10 -6.53 0.23 -2.14
C HIS A 10 -5.66 0.71 -3.32
N ILE A 11 -4.60 -0.04 -3.64
CA ILE A 11 -3.75 0.21 -4.82
C ILE A 11 -3.99 -0.90 -5.86
N TYR A 12 -4.48 -0.52 -7.04
CA TYR A 12 -4.74 -1.42 -8.18
C TYR A 12 -4.94 -0.63 -9.48
N LYS A 13 -4.98 -1.32 -10.63
CA LYS A 13 -5.46 -0.76 -11.91
C LYS A 13 -6.58 -1.63 -12.47
N MET A 14 -7.75 -1.04 -12.68
CA MET A 14 -8.95 -1.76 -13.15
C MET A 14 -9.74 -0.91 -14.14
N ASN A 15 -10.15 -1.53 -15.24
CA ASN A 15 -11.12 -0.94 -16.15
C ASN A 15 -12.56 -1.22 -15.67
N TYR A 16 -13.23 -0.22 -15.10
CA TYR A 16 -14.60 -0.36 -14.64
C TYR A 16 -15.64 -0.51 -15.77
N ALA A 17 -15.31 -0.13 -17.01
CA ALA A 17 -16.22 -0.31 -18.14
C ALA A 17 -16.51 -1.81 -18.39
N ASP A 18 -15.50 -2.66 -18.21
CA ASP A 18 -15.66 -4.11 -18.30
C ASP A 18 -16.61 -4.65 -17.22
N MET A 19 -16.53 -4.11 -16.00
CA MET A 19 -17.42 -4.50 -14.90
C MET A 19 -18.86 -4.05 -15.18
N VAL A 20 -19.05 -2.86 -15.76
CA VAL A 20 -20.37 -2.37 -16.20
C VAL A 20 -20.95 -3.24 -17.31
N ALA A 21 -20.16 -3.60 -18.32
CA ALA A 21 -20.60 -4.48 -19.39
C ALA A 21 -20.97 -5.88 -18.84
N PHE A 22 -20.18 -6.41 -17.90
CA PHE A 22 -20.48 -7.66 -17.22
C PHE A 22 -21.79 -7.60 -16.44
N HIS A 23 -22.01 -6.52 -15.68
CA HIS A 23 -23.24 -6.29 -14.91
C HIS A 23 -24.49 -6.32 -15.80
N GLN A 24 -24.43 -5.64 -16.94
CA GLN A 24 -25.51 -5.61 -17.94
C GLN A 24 -25.73 -6.97 -18.61
N ALA A 25 -24.65 -7.64 -19.03
CA ALA A 25 -24.74 -8.94 -19.69
C ALA A 25 -25.33 -10.02 -18.78
N HIS A 26 -25.20 -9.87 -17.46
CA HIS A 26 -25.75 -10.78 -16.47
C HIS A 26 -27.12 -10.34 -15.95
N ASP A 27 -27.70 -9.24 -16.41
CA ASP A 27 -28.93 -8.67 -15.84
C ASP A 27 -28.86 -8.63 -14.29
N ALA A 28 -27.70 -8.19 -13.80
CA ALA A 28 -27.42 -8.18 -12.37
C ALA A 28 -28.06 -6.95 -11.73
N ALA A 29 -28.50 -7.13 -10.48
CA ALA A 29 -28.99 -6.03 -9.67
C ALA A 29 -27.83 -5.36 -8.91
N VAL A 30 -26.85 -6.18 -8.51
CA VAL A 30 -25.60 -5.77 -7.89
C VAL A 30 -24.45 -6.62 -8.45
N THR A 31 -23.31 -6.00 -8.73
CA THR A 31 -22.07 -6.71 -9.05
C THR A 31 -21.00 -6.34 -8.04
N VAL A 32 -20.35 -7.34 -7.46
CA VAL A 32 -19.26 -7.18 -6.48
C VAL A 32 -17.94 -7.51 -7.16
N GLY A 33 -16.99 -6.58 -7.16
CA GLY A 33 -15.62 -6.83 -7.57
C GLY A 33 -14.92 -7.75 -6.56
N VAL A 34 -14.43 -8.88 -7.03
CA VAL A 34 -13.73 -9.87 -6.22
C VAL A 34 -12.37 -10.21 -6.80
N ILE A 35 -11.44 -10.61 -5.95
CA ILE A 35 -10.15 -11.19 -6.34
C ILE A 35 -10.04 -12.62 -5.82
N GLU A 36 -9.48 -13.50 -6.63
CA GLU A 36 -9.13 -14.85 -6.21
C GLU A 36 -7.88 -14.82 -5.33
N MET A 37 -7.98 -15.41 -4.14
CA MET A 37 -6.89 -15.45 -3.19
C MET A 37 -6.74 -16.87 -2.61
N ALA A 38 -5.53 -17.24 -2.20
CA ALA A 38 -5.32 -18.48 -1.45
C ALA A 38 -6.11 -18.44 -0.14
N ARG A 39 -6.74 -19.56 0.22
CA ARG A 39 -7.62 -19.64 1.40
C ARG A 39 -6.97 -19.15 2.70
N GLU A 40 -5.67 -19.42 2.88
CA GLU A 40 -4.93 -19.00 4.08
C GLU A 40 -4.78 -17.48 4.20
N GLN A 41 -4.68 -16.78 3.08
CA GLN A 41 -4.57 -15.31 3.05
C GLN A 41 -5.93 -14.63 3.18
N ALA A 42 -7.02 -15.31 2.79
CA ALA A 42 -8.37 -14.74 2.75
C ALA A 42 -8.97 -14.43 4.14
N LYS A 43 -8.42 -14.98 5.23
CA LYS A 43 -8.92 -14.79 6.61
C LYS A 43 -8.93 -13.32 7.06
N GLY A 44 -8.08 -12.49 6.48
CA GLY A 44 -7.97 -11.06 6.78
C GLY A 44 -9.02 -10.17 6.11
N PHE A 45 -9.88 -10.72 5.25
CA PHE A 45 -10.74 -9.95 4.35
C PHE A 45 -12.20 -10.39 4.36
N GLY A 46 -13.07 -9.62 3.68
CA GLY A 46 -14.43 -10.02 3.35
C GLY A 46 -14.47 -11.11 2.28
N VAL A 47 -14.98 -12.28 2.62
CA VAL A 47 -15.05 -13.46 1.74
C VAL A 47 -16.46 -13.60 1.19
N VAL A 48 -16.54 -13.79 -0.12
CA VAL A 48 -17.79 -13.93 -0.86
C VAL A 48 -18.05 -15.41 -1.16
N GLU A 49 -19.22 -15.91 -0.76
CA GLU A 49 -19.69 -17.25 -1.12
C GLU A 49 -20.52 -17.16 -2.41
N VAL A 50 -20.17 -18.00 -3.39
CA VAL A 50 -20.88 -18.10 -4.66
C VAL A 50 -21.48 -19.47 -4.88
N ASP A 51 -22.63 -19.53 -5.54
CA ASP A 51 -23.23 -20.78 -6.01
C ASP A 51 -22.56 -21.29 -7.30
N ALA A 52 -23.01 -22.44 -7.81
CA ALA A 52 -22.51 -23.04 -9.04
C ALA A 52 -22.77 -22.19 -10.31
N ALA A 53 -23.69 -21.23 -10.24
CA ALA A 53 -23.98 -20.28 -11.32
C ALA A 53 -23.22 -18.94 -11.16
N GLY A 54 -22.32 -18.84 -10.17
CA GLY A 54 -21.51 -17.65 -9.89
C GLY A 54 -22.30 -16.51 -9.21
N ARG A 55 -23.49 -16.78 -8.70
CA ARG A 55 -24.27 -15.81 -7.92
C ARG A 55 -23.77 -15.78 -6.50
N ILE A 56 -23.70 -14.58 -5.93
CA ILE A 56 -23.32 -14.39 -4.54
C ILE A 56 -24.50 -14.79 -3.66
N VAL A 57 -24.26 -15.77 -2.79
CA VAL A 57 -25.25 -16.31 -1.84
C VAL A 57 -24.87 -16.06 -0.38
N GLY A 58 -23.63 -15.60 -0.14
CA GLY A 58 -23.15 -15.26 1.19
C GLY A 58 -21.99 -14.29 1.15
N PHE A 59 -21.78 -13.58 2.25
CA PHE A 59 -20.64 -12.72 2.49
C PHE A 59 -20.29 -12.82 3.98
N GLU A 60 -19.02 -13.09 4.28
CA GLU A 60 -18.53 -13.17 5.65
C GLU A 60 -17.32 -12.26 5.80
N GLU A 61 -17.36 -11.34 6.77
CA GLU A 61 -16.24 -10.44 7.04
C GLU A 61 -15.22 -11.11 7.97
N LYS A 62 -13.98 -11.28 7.49
CA LYS A 62 -12.84 -11.88 8.22
C LYS A 62 -13.18 -13.25 8.85
N PRO A 63 -13.68 -14.21 8.07
CA PRO A 63 -14.09 -15.51 8.62
C PRO A 63 -12.87 -16.33 9.03
N ALA A 64 -12.98 -17.03 10.16
CA ALA A 64 -11.97 -17.98 10.60
C ALA A 64 -11.79 -19.14 9.60
N ASN A 65 -12.87 -19.53 8.92
CA ASN A 65 -12.91 -20.57 7.90
C ASN A 65 -13.47 -20.02 6.58
N PRO A 66 -12.63 -19.37 5.74
CA PRO A 66 -13.07 -18.80 4.48
C PRO A 66 -13.77 -19.83 3.58
N LYS A 67 -14.90 -19.42 3.00
CA LYS A 67 -15.64 -20.18 1.98
C LYS A 67 -14.83 -20.25 0.70
N VAL A 68 -14.75 -21.44 0.13
CA VAL A 68 -13.95 -21.71 -1.07
C VAL A 68 -14.80 -21.59 -2.32
N ILE A 69 -14.16 -21.31 -3.45
CA ILE A 69 -14.83 -21.26 -4.75
C ILE A 69 -15.26 -22.70 -5.11
N PRO A 70 -16.50 -22.93 -5.57
CA PRO A 70 -16.94 -24.25 -6.04
C PRO A 70 -15.96 -24.83 -7.08
N GLY A 71 -15.43 -26.03 -6.81
CA GLY A 71 -14.44 -26.69 -7.67
C GLY A 71 -12.98 -26.26 -7.47
N GLN A 72 -12.69 -25.30 -6.58
CA GLN A 72 -11.33 -24.86 -6.25
C GLN A 72 -11.11 -24.79 -4.73
N PRO A 73 -10.75 -25.92 -4.08
CA PRO A 73 -10.74 -26.03 -2.61
C PRO A 73 -9.70 -25.14 -1.90
N ASP A 74 -8.69 -24.65 -2.62
CA ASP A 74 -7.61 -23.84 -2.07
C ASP A 74 -7.77 -22.33 -2.36
N ARG A 75 -8.87 -21.94 -3.01
CA ARG A 75 -9.12 -20.57 -3.47
C ARG A 75 -10.43 -20.03 -2.90
N CYS A 76 -10.42 -18.75 -2.57
CA CYS A 76 -11.57 -18.00 -2.10
C CYS A 76 -11.77 -16.76 -2.99
N PHE A 77 -13.01 -16.30 -3.11
CA PHE A 77 -13.27 -14.95 -3.59
C PHE A 77 -13.24 -13.98 -2.41
N VAL A 78 -12.34 -13.00 -2.50
CA VAL A 78 -12.24 -11.90 -1.55
C VAL A 78 -12.85 -10.65 -2.19
N SER A 79 -13.74 -9.96 -1.47
CA SER A 79 -14.30 -8.69 -1.91
C SER A 79 -13.24 -7.60 -1.89
N MET A 80 -13.19 -6.80 -2.96
CA MET A 80 -12.27 -5.67 -3.09
C MET A 80 -12.86 -4.34 -2.60
N GLY A 81 -14.07 -4.34 -2.04
CA GLY A 81 -14.78 -3.09 -1.71
C GLY A 81 -15.24 -2.30 -2.95
N ILE A 82 -15.45 -2.99 -4.07
CA ILE A 82 -15.91 -2.40 -5.34
C ILE A 82 -17.31 -2.95 -5.62
N TYR A 83 -18.31 -2.08 -5.68
CA TYR A 83 -19.70 -2.48 -5.88
C TYR A 83 -20.35 -1.66 -6.98
N LEU A 84 -21.03 -2.32 -7.91
CA LEU A 84 -21.84 -1.67 -8.93
C LEU A 84 -23.31 -2.01 -8.69
N PHE A 85 -24.13 -0.97 -8.48
CA PHE A 85 -25.55 -1.10 -8.19
C PHE A 85 -26.41 -0.48 -9.30
N ASN A 86 -27.59 -1.04 -9.51
CA ASN A 86 -28.70 -0.27 -10.06
C ASN A 86 -29.07 0.87 -9.10
N ARG A 87 -29.19 2.11 -9.60
CA ARG A 87 -29.38 3.31 -8.76
C ARG A 87 -30.55 3.18 -7.78
N GLN A 88 -31.73 2.84 -8.29
CA GLN A 88 -32.95 2.76 -7.45
C GLN A 88 -32.80 1.70 -6.35
N LEU A 89 -32.20 0.56 -6.68
CA LEU A 89 -31.97 -0.51 -5.71
C LEU A 89 -31.03 -0.05 -4.59
N LEU A 90 -29.98 0.71 -4.92
CA LEU A 90 -29.08 1.25 -3.90
C LEU A 90 -29.81 2.20 -2.95
N GLU A 91 -30.63 3.11 -3.49
CA GLU A 91 -31.43 4.04 -2.69
C GLU A 91 -32.36 3.28 -1.73
N ASP A 92 -33.14 2.33 -2.26
CA ASP A 92 -34.06 1.52 -1.47
C ASP A 92 -33.32 0.71 -0.39
N ALA A 93 -32.16 0.14 -0.74
CA ALA A 93 -31.35 -0.65 0.17
C ALA A 93 -30.75 0.19 1.31
N LEU A 94 -30.29 1.41 1.02
CA LEU A 94 -29.73 2.32 2.03
C LEU A 94 -30.81 2.91 2.94
N ILE A 95 -31.98 3.28 2.39
CA ILE A 95 -33.12 3.74 3.20
C ILE A 95 -33.57 2.63 4.14
N GLY A 96 -33.78 1.42 3.60
CA GLY A 96 -34.19 0.28 4.41
C GLY A 96 -33.13 -0.17 5.41
N ASP A 97 -31.84 0.07 5.16
CA ASP A 97 -30.76 -0.19 6.13
C ASP A 97 -30.73 0.84 7.26
N ALA A 98 -30.95 2.12 6.95
CA ALA A 98 -31.00 3.19 7.95
C ALA A 98 -32.13 3.01 8.98
N GLU A 99 -33.21 2.32 8.60
CA GLU A 99 -34.35 2.00 9.47
C GLU A 99 -34.12 0.78 10.38
N ARG A 100 -33.04 -0.01 10.17
CA ARG A 100 -32.74 -1.22 10.96
C ARG A 100 -31.84 -0.91 12.17
N PRO A 101 -32.35 -0.95 13.41
CA PRO A 101 -31.56 -0.61 14.60
C PRO A 101 -30.38 -1.56 14.89
N GLU A 102 -30.45 -2.79 14.37
CA GLU A 102 -29.42 -3.81 14.53
C GLU A 102 -28.31 -3.76 13.47
N SER A 103 -28.50 -2.95 12.42
CA SER A 103 -27.52 -2.81 11.35
C SER A 103 -26.25 -2.12 11.86
N ARG A 104 -25.11 -2.48 11.27
CA ARG A 104 -23.85 -1.75 11.46
C ARG A 104 -23.61 -0.70 10.38
N HIS A 105 -24.56 -0.55 9.46
CA HIS A 105 -24.52 0.37 8.33
C HIS A 105 -23.28 0.16 7.45
N ASP A 106 -22.92 -1.10 7.23
CA ASP A 106 -21.77 -1.50 6.41
C ASP A 106 -22.21 -2.25 5.14
N PHE A 107 -21.54 -1.97 4.02
CA PHE A 107 -21.89 -2.59 2.75
C PHE A 107 -21.67 -4.10 2.76
N GLY A 108 -20.53 -4.57 3.26
CA GLY A 108 -20.17 -5.98 3.27
C GLY A 108 -20.99 -6.78 4.27
N ARG A 109 -21.24 -6.21 5.47
CA ARG A 109 -21.92 -6.92 6.57
C ARG A 109 -23.43 -6.85 6.50
N ASP A 110 -24.01 -5.76 6.01
CA ASP A 110 -25.45 -5.50 6.10
C ASP A 110 -26.10 -5.38 4.72
N VAL A 111 -25.63 -4.45 3.87
CA VAL A 111 -26.32 -4.10 2.61
C VAL A 111 -26.25 -5.21 1.56
N ILE A 112 -25.04 -5.72 1.25
CA ILE A 112 -24.85 -6.77 0.24
C ILE A 112 -25.51 -8.09 0.67
N PRO A 113 -25.34 -8.59 1.92
CA PRO A 113 -26.03 -9.78 2.39
C PRO A 113 -27.55 -9.65 2.38
N ALA A 114 -28.10 -8.48 2.69
CA ALA A 114 -29.54 -8.24 2.61
C ALA A 114 -30.03 -8.25 1.16
N ALA A 115 -29.31 -7.58 0.24
CA ALA A 115 -29.64 -7.55 -1.18
C ALA A 115 -29.61 -8.95 -1.82
N ALA A 116 -28.59 -9.76 -1.50
CA ALA A 116 -28.41 -11.10 -2.05
C ALA A 116 -29.58 -12.07 -1.77
N ARG A 117 -30.46 -11.77 -0.79
CA ARG A 117 -31.65 -12.59 -0.50
C ARG A 117 -32.78 -12.37 -1.50
N ASN A 118 -32.87 -11.17 -2.08
CA ASN A 118 -34.03 -10.74 -2.85
C ASN A 118 -33.70 -10.47 -4.32
N VAL A 119 -32.45 -10.15 -4.62
CA VAL A 119 -32.04 -9.75 -5.97
C VAL A 119 -30.81 -10.51 -6.44
N LYS A 120 -30.58 -10.50 -7.75
CA LYS A 120 -29.42 -11.15 -8.37
C LYS A 120 -28.14 -10.35 -8.08
N VAL A 121 -27.31 -10.89 -7.20
CA VAL A 121 -25.98 -10.38 -6.90
C VAL A 121 -24.94 -11.31 -7.54
N VAL A 122 -23.98 -10.76 -8.28
CA VAL A 122 -22.97 -11.56 -9.00
C VAL A 122 -21.55 -11.11 -8.67
N ALA A 123 -20.61 -12.06 -8.69
CA ALA A 123 -19.19 -11.79 -8.48
C ALA A 123 -18.50 -11.48 -9.82
N TYR A 124 -17.83 -10.34 -9.90
CA TYR A 124 -16.96 -9.98 -11.02
C TYR A 124 -15.51 -10.19 -10.62
N ASN A 125 -14.86 -11.18 -11.22
CA ASN A 125 -13.45 -11.47 -10.95
C ASN A 125 -12.56 -10.38 -11.57
N PHE A 126 -11.74 -9.75 -10.72
CA PHE A 126 -10.84 -8.66 -11.04
C PHE A 126 -9.95 -8.98 -12.23
N LYS A 127 -9.90 -8.04 -13.17
CA LYS A 127 -8.95 -8.02 -14.28
C LYS A 127 -7.96 -6.90 -14.03
N ASP A 128 -6.70 -7.27 -13.91
CA ASP A 128 -5.62 -6.34 -13.61
C ASP A 128 -5.05 -5.72 -14.88
N GLU A 129 -5.10 -4.39 -14.97
CA GLU A 129 -4.56 -3.63 -16.11
C GLU A 129 -3.03 -3.50 -16.08
N ASN A 130 -2.35 -3.97 -15.03
CA ASN A 130 -0.89 -4.17 -15.11
C ASN A 130 -0.51 -5.28 -16.10
N LYS A 131 -1.46 -6.16 -16.48
CA LYS A 131 -1.30 -7.22 -17.48
C LYS A 131 -0.09 -8.13 -17.22
N LYS A 132 0.13 -8.45 -15.94
CA LYS A 132 1.14 -9.42 -15.46
C LYS A 132 0.49 -10.76 -15.12
N GLU A 133 1.31 -11.81 -14.95
CA GLU A 133 0.81 -13.13 -14.54
C GLU A 133 0.11 -13.09 -13.18
N SER A 134 0.68 -12.33 -12.24
CA SER A 134 0.11 -12.10 -10.90
C SER A 134 -0.68 -10.80 -10.88
N LYS A 135 -1.91 -10.86 -10.36
CA LYS A 135 -2.77 -9.68 -10.18
C LYS A 135 -2.21 -8.77 -9.07
N TYR A 136 -2.12 -7.48 -9.34
CA TYR A 136 -1.73 -6.45 -8.37
C TYR A 136 -2.96 -5.78 -7.75
N TRP A 137 -3.26 -6.20 -6.54
CA TRP A 137 -4.15 -5.51 -5.62
C TRP A 137 -3.48 -5.51 -4.25
N ARG A 138 -3.39 -4.33 -3.63
CA ARG A 138 -2.83 -4.15 -2.29
C ARG A 138 -3.82 -3.39 -1.43
N ASP A 139 -4.20 -4.01 -0.32
CA ASP A 139 -4.85 -3.38 0.81
C ASP A 139 -3.75 -2.83 1.74
N MET A 140 -3.79 -1.51 1.98
CA MET A 140 -2.77 -0.78 2.73
C MET A 140 -3.06 -0.76 4.24
N GLY A 141 -3.62 -1.85 4.77
CA GLY A 141 -4.07 -1.95 6.17
C GLY A 141 -2.96 -2.10 7.22
N THR A 142 -1.70 -2.36 6.85
CA THR A 142 -0.56 -2.48 7.80
C THR A 142 0.67 -1.72 7.33
N LEU A 143 1.54 -1.34 8.27
CA LEU A 143 2.83 -0.70 7.97
C LEU A 143 3.74 -1.61 7.12
N ASP A 144 3.70 -2.91 7.35
CA ASP A 144 4.43 -3.88 6.52
C ASP A 144 3.88 -3.91 5.09
N ALA A 145 2.55 -3.94 4.91
CA ALA A 145 1.95 -3.89 3.58
C ALA A 145 2.30 -2.58 2.86
N TYR A 146 2.31 -1.45 3.58
CA TYR A 146 2.73 -0.16 3.04
C TYR A 146 4.18 -0.18 2.58
N TYR A 147 5.08 -0.71 3.41
CA TYR A 147 6.49 -0.84 3.09
C TYR A 147 6.71 -1.72 1.86
N GLU A 148 6.18 -2.94 1.87
CA GLU A 148 6.35 -3.90 0.77
C GLU A 148 5.77 -3.39 -0.55
N ALA A 149 4.63 -2.70 -0.54
CA ALA A 149 4.03 -2.12 -1.74
C ALA A 149 4.92 -1.06 -2.40
N ASN A 150 5.60 -0.22 -1.61
CA ASN A 150 6.56 0.76 -2.12
C ASN A 150 7.86 0.09 -2.58
N MET A 151 8.34 -0.90 -1.82
CA MET A 151 9.57 -1.63 -2.12
C MET A 151 9.46 -2.53 -3.36
N ASP A 152 8.25 -2.91 -3.77
CA ASP A 152 7.99 -3.54 -5.08
C ASP A 152 8.40 -2.61 -6.24
N LEU A 153 8.24 -1.30 -6.08
CA LEU A 153 8.48 -0.32 -7.17
C LEU A 153 9.97 -0.13 -7.50
N VAL A 154 10.87 -0.46 -6.59
CA VAL A 154 12.32 -0.38 -6.80
C VAL A 154 12.93 -1.67 -7.36
N GLN A 155 12.12 -2.72 -7.55
CA GLN A 155 12.56 -3.94 -8.21
C GLN A 155 12.87 -3.67 -9.69
N VAL A 156 13.73 -4.50 -10.29
CA VAL A 156 14.07 -4.41 -11.72
C VAL A 156 12.84 -4.58 -12.61
N THR A 157 11.88 -5.42 -12.19
CA THR A 157 10.61 -5.63 -12.89
C THR A 157 9.48 -5.57 -11.86
N PRO A 158 8.98 -4.37 -11.51
CA PRO A 158 7.91 -4.23 -10.55
C PRO A 158 6.61 -4.85 -11.08
N LEU A 159 5.78 -5.38 -10.18
CA LEU A 159 4.46 -5.88 -10.56
C LEU A 159 3.53 -4.70 -10.90
N PHE A 160 3.62 -3.62 -10.13
CA PHE A 160 2.89 -2.38 -10.41
C PHE A 160 3.68 -1.46 -11.36
N ASN A 161 3.21 -1.33 -12.60
CA ASN A 161 3.93 -0.57 -13.62
C ASN A 161 3.53 0.92 -13.61
N LEU A 162 4.35 1.76 -12.99
CA LEU A 162 4.15 3.23 -13.02
C LEU A 162 4.48 3.88 -14.38
N TYR A 163 5.16 3.15 -15.28
CA TYR A 163 5.60 3.66 -16.58
C TYR A 163 4.65 3.32 -17.74
N ASP A 164 3.49 2.75 -17.42
CA ASP A 164 2.43 2.48 -18.39
C ASP A 164 1.78 3.78 -18.88
N ARG A 165 1.97 4.08 -20.17
CA ARG A 165 1.40 5.27 -20.83
C ARG A 165 -0.05 5.08 -21.27
N GLU A 166 -0.51 3.84 -21.40
CA GLU A 166 -1.90 3.54 -21.73
C GLU A 166 -2.80 3.65 -20.48
N TRP A 167 -2.22 3.45 -19.29
CA TRP A 167 -2.91 3.56 -18.00
C TRP A 167 -2.19 4.52 -17.02
N PRO A 168 -2.20 5.84 -17.29
CA PRO A 168 -1.53 6.83 -16.46
C PRO A 168 -2.23 7.00 -15.10
N ILE A 169 -1.46 7.17 -14.04
CA ILE A 169 -1.96 7.54 -12.71
C ILE A 169 -1.87 9.06 -12.57
N ARG A 170 -3.02 9.72 -12.38
CA ARG A 170 -3.08 11.16 -12.17
C ARG A 170 -2.93 11.47 -10.68
N THR A 171 -2.06 12.42 -10.37
CA THR A 171 -1.88 12.97 -9.02
C THR A 171 -1.56 14.47 -9.09
N TYR A 172 -1.46 15.12 -7.94
CA TYR A 172 -0.92 16.47 -7.83
C TYR A 172 0.57 16.48 -8.15
N HIS A 173 1.01 17.38 -9.02
CA HIS A 173 2.41 17.52 -9.40
C HIS A 173 2.92 18.90 -8.99
N GLU A 174 3.56 18.96 -7.83
CA GLU A 174 4.22 20.16 -7.35
C GLU A 174 5.50 20.44 -8.15
N GLN A 175 5.82 21.73 -8.34
CA GLN A 175 7.01 22.14 -9.09
C GLN A 175 8.25 22.12 -8.19
N TRP A 176 9.00 21.03 -8.28
CA TRP A 176 10.32 20.87 -7.66
C TRP A 176 11.43 20.88 -8.73
N PRO A 177 12.65 21.36 -8.41
CA PRO A 177 13.77 21.28 -9.34
C PRO A 177 14.15 19.82 -9.62
N PRO A 178 14.92 19.53 -10.70
CA PRO A 178 15.41 18.18 -10.94
C PRO A 178 16.22 17.64 -9.75
N ALA A 179 16.15 16.33 -9.52
CA ALA A 179 16.98 15.65 -8.53
C ALA A 179 18.48 15.92 -8.81
N LYS A 180 19.25 16.13 -7.73
CA LYS A 180 20.65 16.52 -7.81
C LYS A 180 21.54 15.56 -7.02
N THR A 181 22.53 14.98 -7.68
CA THR A 181 23.64 14.28 -7.02
C THR A 181 24.89 15.16 -7.06
N VAL A 182 25.62 15.26 -5.95
CA VAL A 182 26.87 16.01 -5.87
C VAL A 182 27.95 15.25 -5.10
N PHE A 183 29.20 15.64 -5.38
CA PHE A 183 30.43 14.96 -4.99
C PHE A 183 30.63 13.62 -5.72
N ALA A 184 31.83 13.44 -6.24
CA ALA A 184 32.26 12.28 -7.02
C ALA A 184 33.70 11.88 -6.63
N ASP A 185 34.06 12.12 -5.37
CA ASP A 185 35.38 11.77 -4.86
C ASP A 185 35.37 10.31 -4.40
N GLU A 186 35.74 9.42 -5.33
CA GLU A 186 35.84 7.98 -5.06
C GLU A 186 36.91 7.66 -4.01
N ALA A 187 37.99 8.45 -3.94
CA ALA A 187 39.09 8.20 -3.01
C ALA A 187 38.67 8.39 -1.54
N THR A 188 37.77 9.34 -1.28
CA THR A 188 37.21 9.56 0.07
C THR A 188 35.88 8.84 0.29
N GLY A 189 35.33 8.18 -0.73
CA GLY A 189 33.99 7.59 -0.71
C GLY A 189 32.85 8.62 -0.67
N ARG A 190 33.16 9.91 -0.84
CA ARG A 190 32.17 11.00 -0.87
C ARG A 190 31.56 11.11 -2.26
N VAL A 191 30.70 10.16 -2.58
CA VAL A 191 30.02 10.05 -3.87
C VAL A 191 28.52 10.05 -3.64
N GLY A 192 27.80 10.98 -4.27
CA GLY A 192 26.34 11.00 -4.25
C GLY A 192 25.79 9.94 -5.21
N ARG A 193 25.21 8.86 -4.70
CA ARG A 193 24.70 7.74 -5.52
C ARG A 193 23.32 7.25 -5.05
N ALA A 194 22.55 6.72 -5.99
CA ALA A 194 21.19 6.21 -5.79
C ALA A 194 20.89 4.90 -6.57
N PRO A 195 21.70 3.83 -6.45
CA PRO A 195 21.40 2.55 -7.12
C PRO A 195 20.02 2.01 -6.76
N ASP A 196 19.35 1.42 -7.76
CA ASP A 196 18.05 0.73 -7.62
C ASP A 196 17.02 1.53 -6.81
N SER A 197 16.94 2.84 -7.01
CA SER A 197 16.10 3.72 -6.18
C SER A 197 15.21 4.62 -7.03
N LEU A 198 14.04 4.97 -6.49
CA LEU A 198 13.18 6.00 -7.03
C LEU A 198 13.52 7.33 -6.35
N VAL A 199 14.02 8.29 -7.11
CA VAL A 199 14.42 9.62 -6.59
C VAL A 199 13.50 10.68 -7.17
N SER A 200 12.66 11.27 -6.33
CA SER A 200 11.75 12.34 -6.74
C SER A 200 12.48 13.67 -6.97
N ASN A 201 11.80 14.59 -7.65
CA ASN A 201 12.27 15.97 -7.82
C ASN A 201 12.50 16.67 -6.46
N GLY A 202 13.38 17.66 -6.42
CA GLY A 202 13.79 18.36 -5.21
C GLY A 202 14.90 17.65 -4.43
N CYS A 203 15.07 16.33 -4.61
CA CYS A 203 16.05 15.58 -3.83
C CYS A 203 17.49 16.05 -4.08
N ILE A 204 18.28 16.11 -3.00
CA ILE A 204 19.73 16.38 -3.06
C ILE A 204 20.48 15.26 -2.34
N ILE A 205 21.23 14.46 -3.11
CA ILE A 205 22.11 13.41 -2.60
C ILE A 205 23.54 13.93 -2.63
N SER A 206 23.99 14.40 -1.47
CA SER A 206 25.20 15.19 -1.28
C SER A 206 26.35 14.36 -0.70
N GLY A 207 26.92 13.45 -1.51
CA GLY A 207 28.04 12.60 -1.10
C GLY A 207 27.65 11.47 -0.15
N GLY A 208 26.36 11.11 -0.09
CA GLY A 208 25.82 9.95 0.60
C GLY A 208 25.35 8.88 -0.39
N THR A 209 25.05 7.69 0.13
CA THR A 209 24.61 6.53 -0.65
C THR A 209 23.18 6.16 -0.29
N VAL A 210 22.33 6.03 -1.30
CA VAL A 210 20.95 5.58 -1.18
C VAL A 210 20.77 4.33 -2.05
N GLU A 211 20.31 3.21 -1.51
CA GLU A 211 20.23 1.95 -2.26
C GLU A 211 18.89 1.27 -1.99
N ARG A 212 18.17 0.85 -3.04
CA ARG A 212 16.84 0.25 -2.90
C ARG A 212 15.93 1.11 -2.03
N CYS A 213 15.73 2.37 -2.42
CA CYS A 213 14.91 3.30 -1.64
C CYS A 213 13.90 4.05 -2.50
N VAL A 214 12.85 4.52 -1.83
CA VAL A 214 11.89 5.47 -2.40
C VAL A 214 12.07 6.80 -1.68
N LEU A 215 12.56 7.82 -2.39
CA LEU A 215 12.67 9.18 -1.88
C LEU A 215 11.53 10.02 -2.45
N SER A 216 10.69 10.51 -1.55
CA SER A 216 9.65 11.50 -1.86
C SER A 216 10.28 12.86 -2.17
N PRO A 217 9.50 13.84 -2.67
CA PRO A 217 10.06 15.14 -3.02
C PRO A 217 10.85 15.83 -1.90
N ASP A 218 11.86 16.60 -2.30
CA ASP A 218 12.65 17.48 -1.42
C ASP A 218 13.40 16.78 -0.27
N VAL A 219 13.79 15.50 -0.45
CA VAL A 219 14.63 14.78 0.52
C VAL A 219 16.11 15.15 0.37
N ARG A 220 16.79 15.37 1.49
CA ARG A 220 18.22 15.70 1.52
C ARG A 220 19.03 14.61 2.21
N VAL A 221 20.01 14.04 1.50
CA VAL A 221 20.95 13.06 2.06
C VAL A 221 22.35 13.66 2.10
N ASN A 222 22.88 13.88 3.31
CA ASN A 222 24.19 14.53 3.49
C ASN A 222 25.37 13.54 3.39
N SER A 223 26.58 14.09 3.36
CA SER A 223 27.80 13.33 3.06
C SER A 223 28.02 12.17 4.02
N PHE A 224 28.46 11.04 3.45
CA PHE A 224 28.75 9.80 4.16
C PHE A 224 27.56 9.13 4.84
N ALA A 225 26.34 9.63 4.64
CA ALA A 225 25.15 8.91 5.06
C ALA A 225 24.92 7.68 4.17
N GLU A 226 24.37 6.63 4.76
CA GLU A 226 23.99 5.39 4.09
C GLU A 226 22.51 5.12 4.39
N VAL A 227 21.71 4.98 3.34
CA VAL A 227 20.27 4.67 3.43
C VAL A 227 19.98 3.48 2.54
N THR A 228 19.49 2.38 3.10
CA THR A 228 19.21 1.16 2.37
C THR A 228 17.82 0.61 2.66
N ASP A 229 17.15 0.04 1.66
CA ASP A 229 15.85 -0.62 1.85
C ASP A 229 14.85 0.27 2.59
N SER A 230 14.68 1.53 2.21
CA SER A 230 13.95 2.51 3.03
C SER A 230 13.08 3.47 2.22
N ILE A 231 12.05 3.98 2.88
CA ILE A 231 11.12 4.96 2.33
C ILE A 231 11.33 6.26 3.10
N LEU A 232 11.71 7.32 2.40
CA LEU A 232 11.89 8.66 2.96
C LEU A 232 10.78 9.55 2.40
N MET A 233 9.90 10.03 3.28
CA MET A 233 8.82 10.95 2.92
C MET A 233 9.35 12.38 2.74
N GLU A 234 8.45 13.30 2.39
CA GLU A 234 8.80 14.65 1.96
C GLU A 234 9.62 15.40 3.01
N HIS A 235 10.57 16.22 2.55
CA HIS A 235 11.39 17.10 3.38
C HIS A 235 12.28 16.40 4.43
N VAL A 236 12.45 15.08 4.35
CA VAL A 236 13.36 14.36 5.25
C VAL A 236 14.80 14.81 5.02
N GLU A 237 15.49 15.17 6.11
CA GLU A 237 16.92 15.48 6.09
C GLU A 237 17.72 14.39 6.82
N VAL A 238 18.65 13.75 6.10
CA VAL A 238 19.57 12.76 6.64
C VAL A 238 20.92 13.40 6.91
N GLY A 239 21.30 13.49 8.19
CA GLY A 239 22.57 14.04 8.66
C GLY A 239 23.78 13.22 8.24
N ARG A 240 24.96 13.84 8.30
CA ARG A 240 26.22 13.19 7.90
C ARG A 240 26.48 11.91 8.70
N TYR A 241 27.03 10.88 8.05
CA TYR A 241 27.37 9.59 8.68
C TYR A 241 26.19 8.84 9.31
N ALA A 242 24.94 9.28 9.12
CA ALA A 242 23.78 8.52 9.57
C ALA A 242 23.66 7.23 8.75
N LYS A 243 23.17 6.16 9.37
CA LYS A 243 22.90 4.88 8.75
C LYS A 243 21.44 4.48 9.00
N ILE A 244 20.70 4.27 7.93
CA ILE A 244 19.27 3.91 7.97
C ILE A 244 19.09 2.65 7.13
N GLN A 245 18.45 1.63 7.68
CA GLN A 245 18.10 0.41 6.96
C GLN A 245 16.67 -0.03 7.29
N ARG A 246 15.92 -0.54 6.31
CA ARG A 246 14.57 -1.11 6.53
C ARG A 246 13.67 -0.19 7.35
N ALA A 247 13.54 1.06 6.91
CA ALA A 247 12.80 2.07 7.65
C ALA A 247 11.82 2.86 6.78
N ILE A 248 10.74 3.33 7.42
CA ILE A 248 9.86 4.38 6.93
C ILE A 248 10.17 5.64 7.76
N ILE A 249 10.66 6.68 7.11
CA ILE A 249 10.90 7.99 7.72
C ILE A 249 9.80 8.93 7.24
N ASP A 250 8.88 9.30 8.13
CA ASP A 250 7.75 10.19 7.82
C ASP A 250 8.25 11.62 7.54
N LYS A 251 7.37 12.42 6.94
CA LYS A 251 7.69 13.75 6.43
C LYS A 251 8.22 14.70 7.50
N ASP A 252 9.05 15.64 7.08
CA ASP A 252 9.68 16.69 7.88
C ASP A 252 10.64 16.17 8.98
N VAL A 253 10.97 14.87 9.00
CA VAL A 253 11.87 14.30 10.00
C VAL A 253 13.32 14.65 9.68
N VAL A 254 14.04 15.16 10.69
CA VAL A 254 15.48 15.41 10.63
C VAL A 254 16.21 14.31 11.38
N ILE A 255 16.99 13.52 10.66
CA ILE A 255 17.87 12.49 11.21
C ILE A 255 19.23 13.13 11.51
N PRO A 256 19.69 13.17 12.77
CA PRO A 256 20.95 13.81 13.12
C PRO A 256 22.15 13.00 12.61
N ARG A 257 23.31 13.64 12.62
CA ARG A 257 24.57 12.98 12.25
C ARG A 257 24.82 11.75 13.12
N TYR A 258 25.46 10.73 12.53
CA TYR A 258 25.81 9.45 13.17
C TYR A 258 24.64 8.59 13.68
N ALA A 259 23.38 9.00 13.50
CA ALA A 259 22.22 8.19 13.89
C ALA A 259 22.26 6.82 13.21
N LYS A 260 21.82 5.78 13.94
CA LYS A 260 21.62 4.43 13.40
C LYS A 260 20.16 4.03 13.61
N ILE A 261 19.49 3.62 12.54
CA ILE A 261 18.08 3.22 12.54
C ILE A 261 17.96 1.92 11.75
N GLY A 262 17.33 0.90 12.34
CA GLY A 262 17.12 -0.42 11.72
C GLY A 262 18.29 -1.39 11.87
N TYR A 263 19.35 -0.99 12.59
CA TYR A 263 20.50 -1.85 12.88
C TYR A 263 20.39 -2.54 14.25
N HIS A 264 19.60 -1.98 15.17
CA HIS A 264 19.49 -2.46 16.54
C HIS A 264 18.02 -2.45 16.98
N LEU A 265 17.25 -3.43 16.47
CA LEU A 265 15.78 -3.45 16.62
C LEU A 265 15.29 -3.37 18.08
N GLU A 266 16.04 -3.90 19.04
CA GLU A 266 15.71 -3.76 20.48
C GLU A 266 15.84 -2.33 21.00
N GLU A 267 16.81 -1.57 20.49
CA GLU A 267 16.93 -0.15 20.79
C GLU A 267 15.90 0.67 20.00
N ASP A 268 15.71 0.33 18.72
CA ASP A 268 14.73 0.99 17.85
C ASP A 268 13.32 0.86 18.43
N ARG A 269 12.94 -0.31 18.97
CA ARG A 269 11.64 -0.51 19.66
C ARG A 269 11.42 0.37 20.89
N ARG A 270 12.50 0.83 21.53
CA ARG A 270 12.40 1.75 22.69
C ARG A 270 12.15 3.18 22.25
N ARG A 271 12.44 3.50 20.98
CA ARG A 271 12.48 4.87 20.45
C ARG A 271 11.39 5.11 19.41
N PHE A 272 11.02 4.07 18.66
CA PHE A 272 10.21 4.13 17.45
C PHE A 272 9.24 2.94 17.39
N THR A 273 8.29 3.01 16.47
CA THR A 273 7.48 1.85 16.12
C THR A 273 8.33 0.88 15.30
N VAL A 274 8.29 -0.41 15.62
CA VAL A 274 8.93 -1.47 14.83
C VAL A 274 7.88 -2.53 14.56
N THR A 275 7.66 -2.85 13.28
CA THR A 275 6.68 -3.85 12.86
C THR A 275 7.12 -5.27 13.21
N GLU A 276 6.22 -6.24 13.06
CA GLU A 276 6.55 -7.66 13.28
C GLU A 276 7.64 -8.15 12.32
N SER A 277 7.64 -7.67 11.07
CA SER A 277 8.69 -8.00 10.11
C SER A 277 10.01 -7.28 10.37
N GLY A 278 10.03 -6.28 11.28
CA GLY A 278 11.21 -5.51 11.65
C GLY A 278 11.43 -4.23 10.84
N VAL A 279 10.39 -3.66 10.22
CA VAL A 279 10.45 -2.32 9.62
C VAL A 279 10.37 -1.27 10.72
N VAL A 280 11.31 -0.34 10.75
CA VAL A 280 11.32 0.76 11.73
C VAL A 280 10.56 1.95 11.18
N VAL A 281 9.65 2.54 11.95
CA VAL A 281 8.86 3.71 11.53
C VAL A 281 9.13 4.90 12.45
N VAL A 282 9.69 5.96 11.87
CA VAL A 282 9.94 7.23 12.53
C VAL A 282 8.84 8.20 12.12
N GLY A 283 7.87 8.42 13.00
CA GLY A 283 6.70 9.25 12.72
C GLY A 283 7.02 10.75 12.67
N LYS A 284 6.16 11.53 12.00
CA LYS A 284 6.29 12.98 11.93
C LYS A 284 6.37 13.61 13.32
N GLY A 285 7.25 14.61 13.46
CA GLY A 285 7.48 15.31 14.72
C GLY A 285 8.32 14.55 15.74
N THR A 286 8.79 13.33 15.40
CA THR A 286 9.75 12.60 16.24
C THR A 286 11.07 13.35 16.29
N VAL A 287 11.52 13.70 17.49
CA VAL A 287 12.86 14.25 17.71
C VAL A 287 13.83 13.08 17.81
N VAL A 288 14.70 12.93 16.80
CA VAL A 288 15.77 11.93 16.84
C VAL A 288 16.98 12.56 17.49
N GLU A 289 17.39 12.03 18.65
CA GLU A 289 18.56 12.54 19.37
C GLU A 289 19.87 12.19 18.65
N GLU A 290 20.80 13.16 18.63
CA GLU A 290 22.14 12.90 18.13
C GLU A 290 22.86 11.93 19.09
N PRO A 291 23.44 10.82 18.60
CA PRO A 291 24.19 9.92 19.45
C PRO A 291 25.32 10.65 20.17
N ARG A 292 25.37 10.52 21.49
CA ARG A 292 26.48 11.11 22.26
C ARG A 292 27.77 10.38 21.88
N PRO A 293 28.89 11.10 21.65
CA PRO A 293 30.18 10.44 21.48
C PRO A 293 30.45 9.57 22.70
N ALA A 294 30.92 8.34 22.48
CA ALA A 294 31.41 7.50 23.55
C ALA A 294 32.48 8.29 24.30
N VAL A 295 32.22 8.60 25.57
CA VAL A 295 33.22 9.25 26.43
C VAL A 295 34.38 8.27 26.52
N SER A 296 35.47 8.57 25.83
CA SER A 296 36.73 7.89 26.06
C SER A 296 37.12 8.18 27.51
N LEU A 297 36.96 7.18 28.39
CA LEU A 297 37.66 7.14 29.67
C LEU A 297 39.16 7.02 29.33
N VAL A 298 39.78 8.16 29.02
CA VAL A 298 41.23 8.30 29.06
C VAL A 298 41.58 8.34 30.54
N GLY A 299 42.36 7.37 30.96
CA GLY A 299 42.58 7.01 32.35
C GLY A 299 43.20 8.08 33.23
N THR A 300 43.12 7.81 34.53
CA THR A 300 44.09 8.24 35.54
C THR A 300 44.87 7.02 36.00
#